data_AF-A0A7L3MHF1-F1
#
_entry.id   AF-A0A7L3MHF1-F1
#
_cell.length_a   1.000
_cell.length_b   1.000
_cell.length_c   1.000
_cell.angle_alpha   90.00
_cell.angle_beta   90.00
_cell.angle_gamma   90.00
#
_symmetry.space_group_name_H-M   'P 1'
#
loop_
_entity.id
_entity.type
_entity.pdbx_description
1 polymer ?
#
loop_
_entity_poly.entity_id
_entity_poly.type
_entity_poly.pdbx_seq_one_letter_code
_entity_poly.pdbx_strand_id
1 'polypeptide(L)'
;MKPFQKVCLFKSLLANCYCHSQLDSCLLPSVAKKIGCVVGLHNHGFWRPKPLLDTARFTLSFNSWHRKNHQNSQALWKHEAVQKYLETLSKEYQQVSHQLSADSLNDFEQRTLRRRCADLSPIAAAFQEIKEAEREVQELEVMCTELDSRDEKQLLQLALEEKESLDRKMNMLCRKLFQLLVPKEKYDRSPVILEVTAGRTTGGDICQQFTKEMFEMYQNYADYKHWTFDIVNYTPAEIG
;
A
#
# COMPACT_ATOMS: atom_id res chain seq x y z
N MET A 1 -17.06 -19.06 -29.64
CA MET A 1 -16.11 -18.47 -28.67
C MET A 1 -16.62 -18.82 -27.27
N LYS A 2 -15.78 -19.41 -26.41
CA LYS A 2 -16.19 -19.81 -25.05
C LYS A 2 -16.38 -18.56 -24.16
N PRO A 3 -17.33 -18.54 -23.21
CA PRO A 3 -17.57 -17.37 -22.38
C PRO A 3 -16.41 -17.16 -21.38
N PHE A 4 -15.91 -15.92 -21.32
CA PHE A 4 -14.88 -15.50 -20.38
C PHE A 4 -15.43 -15.50 -18.95
N GLN A 5 -14.71 -16.15 -18.05
CA GLN A 5 -15.00 -16.21 -16.62
C GLN A 5 -14.77 -14.83 -15.98
N LYS A 6 -15.83 -14.24 -15.41
CA LYS A 6 -15.71 -13.03 -14.58
C LYS A 6 -14.94 -13.37 -13.31
N VAL A 7 -13.72 -12.87 -13.17
CA VAL A 7 -12.95 -12.92 -11.92
C VAL A 7 -13.19 -11.61 -11.18
N CYS A 8 -13.63 -11.69 -9.91
CA CYS A 8 -13.79 -10.52 -9.04
C CYS A 8 -12.40 -9.91 -8.74
N LEU A 9 -12.02 -8.86 -9.47
CA LEU A 9 -10.70 -8.21 -9.46
C LEU A 9 -10.44 -7.25 -8.29
N PHE A 10 -11.28 -7.20 -7.25
CA PHE A 10 -11.14 -6.19 -6.19
C PHE A 10 -10.10 -6.50 -5.09
N LYS A 11 -9.28 -7.55 -5.24
CA LYS A 11 -8.26 -7.92 -4.23
C LYS A 11 -6.80 -7.63 -4.62
N SER A 12 -6.43 -7.48 -5.90
CA SER A 12 -5.01 -7.41 -6.31
C SER A 12 -4.41 -6.00 -6.40
N LEU A 13 -5.22 -4.94 -6.26
CA LEU A 13 -4.74 -3.54 -6.37
C LEU A 13 -3.81 -3.10 -5.22
N LEU A 14 -3.67 -3.89 -4.15
CA LEU A 14 -2.82 -3.54 -2.99
C LEU A 14 -1.40 -4.12 -3.06
N ALA A 15 -1.11 -5.07 -3.96
CA ALA A 15 0.19 -5.76 -3.99
C ALA A 15 1.31 -4.94 -4.67
N ASN A 16 0.97 -4.07 -5.63
CA ASN A 16 1.96 -3.32 -6.43
C ASN A 16 2.25 -1.89 -5.92
N CYS A 17 1.87 -1.56 -4.68
CA CYS A 17 2.27 -0.30 -4.04
C CYS A 17 3.61 -0.39 -3.28
N TYR A 18 4.30 -1.54 -3.32
CA TYR A 18 5.57 -1.78 -2.63
C TYR A 18 6.68 -2.08 -3.63
N CYS A 19 7.19 -1.07 -4.32
CA CYS A 19 8.55 -1.03 -4.90
C CYS A 19 8.74 0.28 -5.68
N HIS A 20 9.15 1.34 -4.98
CA HIS A 20 10.04 2.36 -5.54
C HIS A 20 10.51 3.27 -4.39
N SER A 21 11.64 2.93 -3.79
CA SER A 21 12.40 3.84 -2.94
C SER A 21 13.87 3.73 -3.33
N GLN A 22 14.19 4.29 -4.48
CA GLN A 22 15.51 4.74 -4.86
C GLN A 22 15.35 5.50 -6.17
N LEU A 23 15.38 6.83 -6.07
CA LEU A 23 16.01 7.73 -7.04
C LEU A 23 16.03 9.13 -6.41
N ASP A 24 17.25 9.58 -6.18
CA ASP A 24 17.64 10.86 -5.62
C ASP A 24 17.29 12.05 -6.53
N SER A 25 17.20 13.21 -5.89
CA SER A 25 17.52 14.54 -6.43
C SER A 25 16.68 15.08 -7.59
N CYS A 26 15.65 15.87 -7.26
CA CYS A 26 15.22 16.98 -8.11
C CYS A 26 15.17 18.26 -7.27
N LEU A 27 16.12 19.15 -7.52
CA LEU A 27 16.19 20.52 -7.02
C LEU A 27 15.08 21.35 -7.69
N LEU A 28 14.14 21.88 -6.91
CA LEU A 28 13.27 22.97 -7.35
C LEU A 28 13.78 24.31 -6.78
N PRO A 29 13.83 25.39 -7.58
CA PRO A 29 14.33 26.67 -7.15
C PRO A 29 13.37 27.36 -6.17
N SER A 30 13.99 28.08 -5.23
CA SER A 30 13.36 28.89 -4.19
C SER A 30 12.89 30.23 -4.77
N VAL A 31 11.61 30.55 -4.67
CA VAL A 31 11.13 31.96 -4.63
C VAL A 31 10.06 32.11 -3.55
N ALA A 32 10.32 33.07 -2.66
CA ALA A 32 9.65 33.49 -1.43
C ALA A 32 8.11 33.64 -1.54
N LYS A 33 7.27 33.24 -0.57
CA LYS A 33 7.09 33.67 0.84
C LYS A 33 6.53 35.10 0.98
N LYS A 34 5.20 35.25 1.21
CA LYS A 34 4.57 35.98 2.34
C LYS A 34 3.08 36.36 2.12
N ILE A 35 2.27 36.14 3.17
CA ILE A 35 1.14 36.94 3.73
C ILE A 35 -0.10 37.06 2.81
N GLY A 36 -1.37 36.92 3.21
CA GLY A 36 -2.05 36.96 4.51
C GLY A 36 -3.28 37.89 4.41
N CYS A 37 -4.44 37.40 4.88
CA CYS A 37 -5.68 38.11 5.25
C CYS A 37 -6.76 38.53 4.20
N VAL A 38 -7.94 37.90 4.35
CA VAL A 38 -9.33 38.36 4.65
C VAL A 38 -9.90 39.72 4.11
N VAL A 39 -11.24 39.67 3.86
CA VAL A 39 -12.30 40.73 3.80
C VAL A 39 -12.54 41.33 2.39
N GLY A 40 -13.74 41.59 1.85
CA GLY A 40 -15.15 41.49 2.27
C GLY A 40 -16.08 41.93 1.09
N LEU A 41 -17.39 41.80 1.27
CA LEU A 41 -18.47 42.08 0.30
C LEU A 41 -18.57 43.57 -0.14
N HIS A 42 -19.11 43.85 -1.34
CA HIS A 42 -20.35 44.64 -1.54
C HIS A 42 -20.85 44.69 -3.00
N ASN A 43 -22.17 44.82 -3.12
CA ASN A 43 -23.01 45.00 -4.32
C ASN A 43 -22.72 46.31 -5.07
N HIS A 44 -22.81 46.29 -6.41
CA HIS A 44 -23.66 47.18 -7.22
C HIS A 44 -23.71 46.67 -8.67
N GLY A 45 -24.91 46.71 -9.27
CA GLY A 45 -25.24 45.99 -10.50
C GLY A 45 -24.95 46.71 -11.81
N PHE A 46 -24.80 45.91 -12.87
CA PHE A 46 -25.28 46.21 -14.23
C PHE A 46 -25.28 44.92 -15.07
N TRP A 47 -26.40 44.61 -15.71
CA TRP A 47 -26.60 43.44 -16.58
C TRP A 47 -26.23 43.78 -18.03
N ARG A 48 -25.31 43.02 -18.65
CA ARG A 48 -25.25 42.77 -20.11
C ARG A 48 -24.52 41.44 -20.41
N PRO A 49 -24.84 40.77 -21.53
CA PRO A 49 -24.66 39.32 -21.72
C PRO A 49 -23.23 38.95 -22.16
N LYS A 50 -22.71 37.82 -21.67
CA LYS A 50 -21.43 37.23 -22.12
C LYS A 50 -21.69 36.22 -23.26
N PRO A 51 -20.86 36.20 -24.33
CA PRO A 51 -20.83 35.09 -25.26
C PRO A 51 -20.18 33.86 -24.60
N LEU A 52 -20.78 32.70 -24.90
CA LEU A 52 -20.60 31.40 -24.26
C LEU A 52 -19.42 30.65 -24.88
N LEU A 53 -18.19 31.13 -24.70
CA LEU A 53 -16.98 30.37 -24.98
C LEU A 53 -15.89 30.80 -24.00
N ASP A 54 -15.88 30.17 -22.84
CA ASP A 54 -14.61 29.90 -22.17
C ASP A 54 -14.77 28.64 -21.35
N THR A 55 -14.27 27.55 -21.91
CA THR A 55 -13.99 26.28 -21.23
C THR A 55 -13.04 26.56 -20.07
N ALA A 56 -13.60 27.03 -18.96
CA ALA A 56 -12.97 26.96 -17.67
C ALA A 56 -12.77 25.48 -17.37
N ARG A 57 -11.56 24.99 -17.69
CA ARG A 57 -11.03 23.77 -17.09
C ARG A 57 -11.24 23.94 -15.60
N PHE A 58 -12.15 23.15 -15.03
CA PHE A 58 -12.10 22.84 -13.62
C PHE A 58 -10.79 22.07 -13.41
N THR A 59 -9.67 22.80 -13.34
CA THR A 59 -8.52 22.30 -12.62
C THR A 59 -8.99 22.25 -11.17
N LEU A 60 -9.56 21.09 -10.81
CA LEU A 60 -9.57 20.65 -9.42
C LEU A 60 -8.10 20.73 -9.01
N SER A 61 -7.75 21.85 -8.35
CA SER A 61 -6.56 21.93 -7.54
C SER A 61 -6.77 20.88 -6.47
N PHE A 62 -6.39 19.66 -6.80
CA PHE A 62 -6.13 18.61 -5.85
C PHE A 62 -5.03 19.20 -4.99
N ASN A 63 -5.43 19.84 -3.89
CA ASN A 63 -4.54 20.02 -2.78
C ASN A 63 -3.99 18.62 -2.56
N SER A 64 -2.70 18.45 -2.85
CA SER A 64 -1.97 17.29 -2.43
C SER A 64 -1.94 17.37 -0.91
N TRP A 65 -3.06 17.03 -0.29
CA TRP A 65 -3.04 16.26 0.92
C TRP A 65 -2.15 15.09 0.54
N HIS A 66 -0.87 15.23 0.83
CA HIS A 66 -0.01 14.09 1.06
C HIS A 66 -0.79 13.28 2.09
N ARG A 67 -1.58 12.30 1.62
CA ARG A 67 -1.97 11.18 2.45
C ARG A 67 -0.64 10.59 2.88
N LYS A 68 -0.13 11.02 4.02
CA LYS A 68 0.96 10.35 4.75
C LYS A 68 0.45 9.02 5.32
N ASN A 69 -0.41 8.31 4.60
CA ASN A 69 -1.04 7.09 5.05
C ASN A 69 -0.84 6.08 3.94
N HIS A 70 0.29 5.39 4.01
CA HIS A 70 0.51 3.99 3.63
C HIS A 70 2.02 3.76 3.64
N GLN A 71 2.64 3.51 4.80
CA GLN A 71 3.96 2.86 4.86
C GLN A 71 4.51 2.56 6.26
N ASN A 72 3.73 2.70 7.34
CA ASN A 72 4.22 2.27 8.65
C ASN A 72 3.91 0.77 8.85
N SER A 73 4.71 -0.09 8.20
CA SER A 73 4.69 -1.54 8.41
C SER A 73 4.85 -1.91 9.89
N GLN A 74 5.59 -1.11 10.66
CA GLN A 74 5.73 -1.28 12.11
C GLN A 74 4.40 -1.01 12.85
N ALA A 75 3.56 -0.09 12.37
CA ALA A 75 2.23 0.15 12.96
C ALA A 75 1.27 -1.03 12.72
N LEU A 76 1.33 -1.66 11.54
CA LEU A 76 0.54 -2.86 11.24
C LEU A 76 1.01 -4.06 12.06
N TRP A 77 2.32 -4.20 12.27
CA TRP A 77 2.91 -5.24 13.12
C TRP A 77 2.38 -5.18 14.56
N LYS A 78 2.26 -3.97 15.13
CA LYS A 78 1.75 -3.75 16.50
C LYS A 78 0.27 -4.09 16.68
N HIS A 79 -0.46 -4.37 15.61
CA HIS A 79 -1.88 -4.67 15.69
C HIS A 79 -2.13 -6.10 16.20
N GLU A 80 -2.89 -6.24 17.30
CA GLU A 80 -3.13 -7.52 17.99
C GLU A 80 -3.64 -8.63 17.06
N ALA A 81 -4.59 -8.30 16.17
CA ALA A 81 -5.13 -9.29 15.21
C ALA A 81 -4.06 -9.87 14.26
N VAL A 82 -3.09 -9.04 13.85
CA VAL A 82 -1.99 -9.48 12.97
C VAL A 82 -1.06 -10.40 13.73
N GLN A 83 -0.71 -10.05 14.96
CA GLN A 83 0.12 -10.88 15.84
C GLN A 83 -0.53 -12.25 16.10
N LYS A 84 -1.81 -12.30 16.47
CA LYS A 84 -2.55 -13.56 16.69
C LYS A 84 -2.59 -14.45 15.44
N TYR A 85 -2.74 -13.84 14.26
CA TYR A 85 -2.74 -14.58 13.01
C TYR A 85 -1.36 -15.19 12.73
N LEU A 86 -0.29 -14.43 12.89
CA LEU A 86 1.09 -14.91 12.70
C LEU A 86 1.47 -15.99 13.70
N GLU A 87 1.01 -15.89 14.95
CA GLU A 87 1.19 -16.96 15.94
C GLU A 87 0.47 -18.24 15.55
N THR A 88 -0.73 -18.14 14.99
CA THR A 88 -1.45 -19.30 14.44
C THR A 88 -0.64 -19.96 13.33
N LEU A 89 -0.09 -19.18 12.38
CA LEU A 89 0.77 -19.71 11.32
C LEU A 89 2.06 -20.34 11.85
N SER A 90 2.67 -19.74 12.87
CA SER A 90 3.86 -20.28 13.52
C SER A 90 3.57 -21.61 14.23
N LYS A 91 2.43 -21.74 14.89
CA LYS A 91 1.99 -22.99 15.53
C LYS A 91 1.72 -24.07 14.48
N GLU A 92 1.06 -23.71 13.38
CA GLU A 92 0.83 -24.62 12.26
C GLU A 92 2.15 -25.13 11.69
N TYR A 93 3.14 -24.24 11.48
CA TYR A 93 4.48 -24.63 11.02
C TYR A 93 5.13 -25.67 11.94
N GLN A 94 5.09 -25.44 13.26
CA GLN A 94 5.63 -26.39 14.24
C GLN A 94 4.92 -27.76 14.19
N GLN A 95 3.60 -27.76 14.07
CA GLN A 95 2.80 -28.98 13.96
C GLN A 95 3.14 -29.77 12.69
N VAL A 96 3.17 -29.09 11.54
CA VAL A 96 3.50 -29.71 10.25
C VAL A 96 4.95 -30.23 10.25
N SER A 97 5.89 -29.47 10.83
CA SER A 97 7.28 -29.91 10.98
C SER A 97 7.40 -31.15 11.87
N HIS A 98 6.64 -31.21 12.96
CA HIS A 98 6.63 -32.38 13.85
C HIS A 98 6.01 -33.61 13.16
N GLN A 99 4.91 -33.43 12.43
CA GLN A 99 4.27 -34.51 11.66
C GLN A 99 5.20 -35.07 10.57
N LEU A 100 5.98 -34.23 9.90
CA LEU A 100 6.97 -34.67 8.91
C LEU A 100 8.13 -35.47 9.52
N SER A 101 8.46 -35.24 10.79
CA SER A 101 9.47 -36.02 11.53
C SER A 101 8.94 -37.36 12.03
N ALA A 102 7.61 -37.55 12.08
CA ALA A 102 6.98 -38.82 12.44
C ALA A 102 6.84 -39.70 11.19
N ASP A 103 7.46 -40.89 11.20
CA ASP A 103 7.65 -41.74 10.01
C ASP A 103 6.41 -42.55 9.57
N SER A 104 5.21 -42.18 10.04
CA SER A 104 3.98 -42.98 9.91
C SER A 104 2.97 -42.42 8.89
N LEU A 105 3.42 -41.73 7.84
CA LEU A 105 2.56 -41.02 6.89
C LEU A 105 2.56 -41.64 5.49
N ASN A 106 1.42 -41.55 4.80
CA ASN A 106 1.33 -41.96 3.40
C ASN A 106 2.10 -40.98 2.49
N ASP A 107 2.61 -41.47 1.35
CA ASP A 107 3.38 -40.67 0.37
C ASP A 107 2.66 -39.37 -0.06
N PHE A 108 1.33 -39.44 -0.24
CA PHE A 108 0.53 -38.28 -0.63
C PHE A 108 0.43 -37.22 0.48
N GLU A 109 0.23 -37.66 1.72
CA GLU A 109 0.17 -36.77 2.91
C GLU A 109 1.53 -36.13 3.15
N GLN A 110 2.60 -36.91 3.03
CA GLN A 110 3.97 -36.42 3.18
C GLN A 110 4.29 -35.33 2.14
N ARG A 111 3.91 -35.51 0.86
CA ARG A 111 4.09 -34.47 -0.18
C ARG A 111 3.32 -33.19 0.13
N THR A 112 2.09 -33.33 0.62
CA THR A 112 1.22 -32.21 0.97
C THR A 112 1.79 -31.41 2.15
N LEU A 113 2.21 -32.10 3.21
CA LEU A 113 2.84 -31.48 4.38
C LEU A 113 4.18 -30.84 4.04
N ARG A 114 5.01 -31.47 3.21
CA ARG A 114 6.27 -30.86 2.73
C ARG A 114 6.03 -29.55 1.99
N ARG A 115 5.01 -29.51 1.13
CA ARG A 115 4.63 -28.28 0.42
C ARG A 115 4.16 -27.20 1.39
N ARG A 116 3.27 -27.55 2.33
CA ARG A 116 2.80 -26.61 3.34
C ARG A 116 3.91 -26.09 4.25
N CYS A 117 4.85 -26.96 4.64
CA CYS A 117 6.04 -26.61 5.41
C CYS A 117 6.92 -25.62 4.63
N ALA A 118 7.14 -25.86 3.33
CA ALA A 118 7.88 -24.95 2.47
C ALA A 118 7.23 -23.57 2.32
N ASP A 119 5.89 -23.52 2.27
CA ASP A 119 5.14 -22.26 2.22
C ASP A 119 5.22 -21.48 3.54
N LEU A 120 5.18 -22.17 4.68
CA LEU A 120 5.18 -21.56 6.02
C LEU A 120 6.57 -21.21 6.55
N SER A 121 7.60 -21.96 6.15
CA SER A 121 8.99 -21.76 6.59
C SER A 121 9.50 -20.31 6.47
N PRO A 122 9.36 -19.61 5.31
CA PRO A 122 9.84 -18.23 5.19
C PRO A 122 9.05 -17.25 6.07
N ILE A 123 7.76 -17.51 6.32
CA ILE A 123 6.91 -16.69 7.19
C ILE A 123 7.33 -16.88 8.65
N ALA A 124 7.53 -18.12 9.08
CA ALA A 124 7.97 -18.45 10.44
C ALA A 124 9.36 -17.89 10.75
N ALA A 125 10.31 -17.98 9.80
CA ALA A 125 11.64 -17.39 9.95
C ALA A 125 11.58 -15.87 10.09
N ALA A 126 10.85 -15.18 9.20
CA ALA A 126 10.70 -13.73 9.28
C ALA A 126 9.99 -13.28 10.56
N PHE A 127 8.99 -14.04 11.03
CA PHE A 127 8.31 -13.76 12.29
C PHE A 127 9.26 -13.87 13.49
N GLN A 128 10.11 -14.90 13.51
CA GLN A 128 11.09 -15.10 14.56
C GLN A 128 12.17 -13.99 14.57
N GLU A 129 12.70 -13.62 13.39
CA GLU A 129 13.65 -12.52 13.24
C GLU A 129 13.09 -11.19 13.77
N ILE A 130 11.80 -10.92 13.56
CA ILE A 130 11.15 -9.70 14.10
C ILE A 130 11.02 -9.79 15.62
N LYS A 131 10.62 -10.94 16.17
CA LYS A 131 10.52 -11.12 17.63
C LYS A 131 11.88 -10.99 18.33
N GLU A 132 12.95 -11.40 17.68
CA GLU A 132 14.32 -11.23 18.19
C GLU A 132 14.73 -9.75 18.16
N ALA A 133 14.52 -9.06 17.02
CA ALA A 133 14.79 -7.63 16.93
C ALA A 133 13.96 -6.80 17.94
N GLU A 134 12.70 -7.17 18.18
CA GLU A 134 11.85 -6.52 19.19
C GLU A 134 12.40 -6.70 20.61
N ARG A 135 12.96 -7.87 20.92
CA ARG A 135 13.61 -8.15 22.19
C ARG A 135 14.90 -7.35 22.35
N GLU A 136 15.74 -7.31 21.32
CA GLU A 136 16.97 -6.51 21.29
C GLU A 136 16.66 -5.02 21.55
N VAL A 137 15.60 -4.49 20.93
CA VAL A 137 15.15 -3.10 21.17
C VAL A 137 14.70 -2.90 22.62
N GLN A 138 13.94 -3.84 23.19
CA GLN A 138 13.51 -3.76 24.60
C GLN A 138 14.69 -3.81 25.57
N GLU A 139 15.68 -4.67 25.31
CA GLU A 139 16.90 -4.77 26.11
C GLU A 139 17.71 -3.46 26.05
N LEU A 140 17.85 -2.86 24.86
CA LEU A 140 18.49 -1.55 24.69
C LEU A 140 17.70 -0.42 25.38
N GLU A 141 16.37 -0.46 25.35
CA GLU A 141 15.54 0.52 26.04
C GLU A 141 15.75 0.48 27.55
N VAL A 142 15.80 -0.71 28.14
CA VAL A 142 16.14 -0.90 29.56
C VAL A 142 17.54 -0.36 29.86
N MET A 143 18.54 -0.73 29.05
CA MET A 143 19.91 -0.23 29.19
C MET A 143 19.97 1.31 29.14
N CYS A 144 19.26 1.94 28.20
CA CYS A 144 19.21 3.39 28.09
C CYS A 144 18.60 4.05 29.33
N THR A 145 17.62 3.40 29.99
CA THR A 145 17.02 3.93 31.23
C THR A 145 17.93 3.79 32.45
N GLU A 146 18.84 2.82 32.45
CA GLU A 146 19.82 2.63 33.52
C GLU A 146 21.01 3.59 33.40
N LEU A 147 21.37 3.97 32.16
CA LEU A 147 22.45 4.90 31.82
C LEU A 147 22.02 6.38 31.92
N ASP A 148 21.70 6.85 33.13
CA ASP A 148 21.22 8.23 33.37
C ASP A 148 22.28 9.14 34.04
N SER A 149 23.52 8.64 34.20
CA SER A 149 24.61 9.39 34.83
C SER A 149 25.36 10.30 33.83
N ARG A 150 25.89 11.44 34.31
CA ARG A 150 26.64 12.39 33.46
C ARG A 150 27.90 11.81 32.84
N ASP A 151 28.45 10.75 33.44
CA ASP A 151 29.70 10.11 33.03
C ASP A 151 29.48 9.05 31.94
N GLU A 152 28.22 8.67 31.65
CA GLU A 152 27.85 7.62 30.70
C GLU A 152 27.27 8.15 29.38
N LYS A 153 27.34 9.47 29.13
CA LYS A 153 26.75 10.11 27.93
C LYS A 153 27.21 9.51 26.60
N GLN A 154 28.48 9.10 26.50
CA GLN A 154 29.00 8.47 25.29
C GLN A 154 28.38 7.08 25.07
N LEU A 155 28.17 6.31 26.14
CA LEU A 155 27.55 4.99 26.07
C LEU A 155 26.06 5.10 25.73
N LEU A 156 25.36 6.07 26.32
CA LEU A 156 23.96 6.36 25.99
C LEU A 156 23.80 6.76 24.51
N GLN A 157 24.71 7.55 23.97
CA GLN A 157 24.67 7.93 22.55
C GLN A 157 24.82 6.71 21.63
N LEU A 158 25.78 5.81 21.93
CA LEU A 158 25.97 4.57 21.17
C LEU A 158 24.72 3.68 21.22
N ALA A 159 24.10 3.55 22.40
CA ALA A 159 22.88 2.76 22.56
C ALA A 159 21.69 3.34 21.75
N LEU A 160 21.56 4.67 21.69
CA LEU A 160 20.53 5.33 20.86
C LEU A 160 20.77 5.13 19.36
N GLU A 161 22.02 5.20 18.90
CA GLU A 161 22.40 4.92 17.51
C GLU A 161 22.11 3.46 17.13
N GLU A 162 22.42 2.52 18.02
CA GLU A 162 22.11 1.10 17.84
C GLU A 162 20.59 0.86 17.78
N LYS A 163 19.83 1.48 18.69
CA LYS A 163 18.37 1.44 18.68
C LYS A 163 17.80 1.93 17.35
N GLU A 164 18.29 3.05 16.83
CA GLU A 164 17.83 3.57 15.53
C GLU A 164 18.12 2.58 14.40
N SER A 165 19.27 1.92 14.43
CA SER A 165 19.63 0.88 13.47
C SER A 165 18.69 -0.32 13.53
N LEU A 166 18.30 -0.76 14.74
CA LEU A 166 17.35 -1.83 14.95
C LEU A 166 15.94 -1.45 14.53
N ASP A 167 15.49 -0.23 14.77
CA ASP A 167 14.19 0.27 14.31
C ASP A 167 14.10 0.26 12.77
N ARG A 168 15.19 0.61 12.07
CA ARG A 168 15.28 0.50 10.61
C ARG A 168 15.23 -0.96 10.16
N LYS A 169 16.00 -1.85 10.81
CA LYS A 169 15.98 -3.30 10.56
C LYS A 169 14.58 -3.88 10.74
N MET A 170 13.90 -3.56 11.83
CA MET A 170 12.55 -4.00 12.13
C MET A 170 11.55 -3.52 11.08
N ASN A 171 11.66 -2.28 10.61
CA ASN A 171 10.83 -1.80 9.51
C ASN A 171 11.01 -2.61 8.22
N MET A 172 12.25 -2.93 7.85
CA MET A 172 12.52 -3.78 6.68
C MET A 172 11.97 -5.20 6.85
N LEU A 173 12.18 -5.81 8.02
CA LEU A 173 11.69 -7.16 8.33
C LEU A 173 10.16 -7.21 8.29
N CYS A 174 9.47 -6.24 8.88
CA CYS A 174 8.02 -6.13 8.81
C CYS A 174 7.53 -6.02 7.36
N ARG A 175 8.16 -5.19 6.52
CA ARG A 175 7.81 -5.11 5.09
C ARG A 175 7.98 -6.45 4.38
N LYS A 176 9.09 -7.13 4.61
CA LYS A 176 9.38 -8.46 4.05
C LYS A 176 8.32 -9.47 4.48
N LEU A 177 7.95 -9.49 5.77
CA LEU A 177 6.90 -10.37 6.29
C LEU A 177 5.57 -10.12 5.60
N PHE A 178 5.11 -8.87 5.50
CA PHE A 178 3.84 -8.56 4.83
C PHE A 178 3.84 -8.96 3.36
N GLN A 179 4.98 -8.82 2.68
CA GLN A 179 5.11 -9.29 1.29
C GLN A 179 5.00 -10.82 1.18
N LEU A 180 5.53 -11.57 2.16
CA LEU A 180 5.42 -13.03 2.21
C LEU A 180 3.99 -13.51 2.49
N LEU A 181 3.20 -12.74 3.24
CA LEU A 181 1.80 -13.06 3.53
C LEU A 181 0.88 -12.91 2.30
N VAL A 182 1.30 -12.15 1.29
CA VAL A 182 0.53 -12.00 0.06
C VAL A 182 0.75 -13.23 -0.81
N PRO A 183 -0.28 -14.07 -1.04
CA PRO A 183 -0.14 -15.21 -1.92
C PRO A 183 0.14 -14.71 -3.34
N LYS A 184 1.13 -15.31 -3.99
CA LYS A 184 1.42 -15.02 -5.41
C LYS A 184 0.34 -15.65 -6.26
N GLU A 185 -0.40 -14.85 -7.01
CA GLU A 185 -1.35 -15.34 -8.00
C GLU A 185 -0.68 -15.49 -9.37
N LYS A 186 -1.18 -16.43 -10.16
CA LYS A 186 -0.67 -16.73 -11.51
C LYS A 186 -0.68 -15.50 -12.44
N TYR A 187 -1.61 -14.58 -12.21
CA TYR A 187 -1.88 -13.44 -13.10
C TYR A 187 -1.44 -12.10 -12.52
N ASP A 188 -0.71 -12.06 -11.39
CA ASP A 188 -0.27 -10.82 -10.74
C ASP A 188 0.58 -9.91 -11.65
N ARG A 189 1.25 -10.49 -12.65
CA ARG A 189 2.10 -9.78 -13.61
C ARG A 189 1.48 -9.65 -15.00
N SER A 190 0.25 -10.11 -15.17
CA SER A 190 -0.43 -10.05 -16.46
C SER A 190 -1.02 -8.66 -16.70
N PRO A 191 -1.01 -8.16 -17.94
CA PRO A 191 -1.78 -6.98 -18.30
C PRO A 191 -3.28 -7.26 -18.05
N VAL A 192 -4.02 -6.23 -17.69
CA VAL A 192 -5.45 -6.30 -17.39
C VAL A 192 -6.21 -5.48 -18.41
N ILE A 193 -7.36 -5.99 -18.84
CA ILE A 193 -8.33 -5.24 -19.64
C ILE A 193 -9.38 -4.67 -18.68
N LEU A 194 -9.54 -3.35 -18.70
CA LEU A 194 -10.57 -2.65 -17.95
C LEU A 194 -11.77 -2.37 -18.87
N GLU A 195 -12.90 -3.00 -18.59
CA GLU A 195 -14.18 -2.68 -19.23
C GLU A 195 -15.01 -1.80 -18.29
N VAL A 196 -15.25 -0.55 -18.70
CA VAL A 196 -16.14 0.37 -17.98
C VAL A 196 -17.38 0.59 -18.83
N THR A 197 -18.53 0.12 -18.34
CA THR A 197 -19.79 0.14 -19.08
C THR A 197 -20.86 0.85 -18.26
N ALA A 198 -21.60 1.77 -18.90
CA ALA A 198 -22.71 2.44 -18.27
C ALA A 198 -23.85 1.45 -17.91
N GLY A 199 -24.41 1.59 -16.72
CA GLY A 199 -25.58 0.82 -16.30
C GLY A 199 -26.83 1.15 -17.15
N ARG A 200 -27.77 0.19 -17.25
CA ARG A 200 -29.05 0.36 -17.96
C ARG A 200 -30.21 0.71 -17.02
N THR A 201 -30.04 1.72 -16.17
CA THR A 201 -31.08 2.17 -15.22
C THR A 201 -31.68 3.52 -15.65
N THR A 202 -32.87 3.83 -15.14
CA THR A 202 -33.49 5.17 -15.30
C THR A 202 -32.52 6.25 -14.82
N GLY A 203 -32.19 7.22 -15.69
CA GLY A 203 -31.10 8.18 -15.47
C GLY A 203 -29.80 7.80 -16.22
N GLY A 204 -29.92 7.35 -17.47
CA GLY A 204 -28.79 6.86 -18.28
C GLY A 204 -27.72 7.91 -18.58
N ASP A 205 -28.09 9.19 -18.57
CA ASP A 205 -27.19 10.34 -18.68
C ASP A 205 -26.22 10.44 -17.48
N ILE A 206 -26.73 10.29 -16.26
CA ILE A 206 -25.91 10.27 -15.04
C ILE A 206 -24.98 9.04 -15.05
N CYS A 207 -25.46 7.89 -15.51
CA CYS A 207 -24.65 6.68 -15.64
C CYS A 207 -23.52 6.82 -16.67
N GLN A 208 -23.78 7.50 -17.79
CA GLN A 208 -22.76 7.80 -18.80
C GLN A 208 -21.69 8.76 -18.25
N GLN A 209 -22.11 9.82 -17.56
CA GLN A 209 -21.21 10.77 -16.93
C GLN A 209 -20.31 10.10 -15.87
N PHE A 210 -20.88 9.27 -15.00
CA PHE A 210 -20.11 8.52 -14.01
C PHE A 210 -19.13 7.53 -14.65
N THR A 211 -19.53 6.89 -15.76
CA THR A 211 -18.67 5.98 -16.50
C THR A 211 -17.44 6.71 -17.06
N LYS A 212 -17.63 7.91 -17.59
CA LYS A 212 -16.56 8.80 -18.05
C LYS A 212 -15.60 9.17 -16.91
N GLU A 213 -16.14 9.61 -15.78
CA GLU A 213 -15.34 9.96 -14.60
C GLU A 213 -14.50 8.77 -14.08
N MET A 214 -15.08 7.56 -14.06
CA MET A 214 -14.35 6.35 -13.67
C MET A 214 -13.24 6.00 -14.66
N PHE A 215 -13.50 6.13 -15.96
CA PHE A 215 -12.49 5.92 -16.99
C PHE A 215 -11.34 6.92 -16.85
N GLU A 216 -11.64 8.23 -16.73
CA GLU A 216 -10.65 9.28 -16.53
C GLU A 216 -9.85 9.09 -15.23
N MET A 217 -10.50 8.67 -14.15
CA MET A 217 -9.83 8.34 -12.89
C MET A 217 -8.79 7.22 -13.08
N TYR A 218 -9.16 6.13 -13.75
CA TYR A 218 -8.25 5.00 -13.96
C TYR A 218 -7.14 5.32 -14.97
N GLN A 219 -7.43 6.13 -15.99
CA GLN A 219 -6.42 6.63 -16.92
C GLN A 219 -5.38 7.48 -16.18
N ASN A 220 -5.83 8.47 -15.40
CA ASN A 220 -4.93 9.29 -14.58
C ASN A 220 -4.15 8.47 -13.55
N TYR A 221 -4.75 7.41 -13.00
CA TYR A 221 -4.06 6.51 -12.09
C TYR A 221 -2.98 5.67 -12.79
N ALA A 222 -3.23 5.21 -14.02
CA ALA A 222 -2.24 4.53 -14.83
C ALA A 222 -1.06 5.47 -15.13
N ASP A 223 -1.33 6.72 -15.50
CA ASP A 223 -0.30 7.75 -15.73
C ASP A 223 0.53 8.02 -14.46
N TYR A 224 -0.15 8.17 -13.31
CA TYR A 224 0.51 8.33 -12.01
C TYR A 224 1.40 7.14 -11.63
N LYS A 225 1.02 5.93 -12.03
CA LYS A 225 1.80 4.70 -11.83
C LYS A 225 2.79 4.41 -12.95
N HIS A 226 2.89 5.28 -13.96
CA HIS A 226 3.70 5.08 -15.17
C HIS A 226 3.38 3.77 -15.89
N TRP A 227 2.10 3.40 -15.93
CA TRP A 227 1.61 2.23 -16.67
C TRP A 227 1.19 2.64 -18.08
N THR A 228 1.45 1.76 -19.06
CA THR A 228 0.91 1.93 -20.40
C THR A 228 -0.60 1.74 -20.38
N PHE A 229 -1.34 2.70 -20.95
CA PHE A 229 -2.79 2.67 -21.04
C PHE A 229 -3.23 2.80 -22.50
N ASP A 230 -3.68 1.69 -23.10
CA ASP A 230 -4.11 1.63 -24.49
C ASP A 230 -5.63 1.51 -24.57
N ILE A 231 -6.27 2.37 -25.37
CA ILE A 231 -7.71 2.35 -25.60
C ILE A 231 -8.02 1.37 -26.74
N VAL A 232 -8.71 0.28 -26.41
CA VAL A 232 -9.09 -0.76 -27.40
C VAL A 232 -10.43 -0.45 -28.07
N ASN A 233 -11.42 -0.01 -27.30
CA ASN A 233 -12.75 0.33 -27.79
C ASN A 233 -13.31 1.48 -26.96
N TYR A 234 -13.95 2.44 -27.62
CA TYR A 234 -14.54 3.61 -26.99
C TYR A 234 -15.84 3.99 -27.69
N THR A 235 -16.92 4.03 -26.93
CA THR A 235 -18.21 4.53 -27.40
C THR A 235 -18.50 5.84 -26.66
N PRO A 236 -18.64 6.97 -27.37
CA PRO A 236 -18.93 8.25 -26.72
C PRO A 236 -20.33 8.23 -26.10
N ALA A 237 -20.49 8.99 -25.01
CA ALA A 237 -21.80 9.29 -24.44
C ALA A 237 -22.62 10.16 -25.42
N GLU A 238 -23.94 9.98 -25.44
CA GLU A 238 -24.82 10.84 -26.25
C GLU A 238 -24.93 12.25 -25.64
N ILE A 239 -24.67 12.37 -24.34
CA ILE A 239 -24.71 13.60 -23.56
C ILE A 239 -23.38 13.66 -22.77
N GLY A 240 -22.42 14.49 -23.22
CA GLY A 240 -21.17 14.79 -22.47
C GLY A 240 -19.86 14.56 -23.20
#